data_AF-A0A519M3R5-F1
#
_entry.id   AF-A0A519M3R5-F1
#
_cell.length_a   1.000
_cell.length_b   1.000
_cell.length_c   1.000
_cell.angle_alpha   90.00
_cell.angle_beta   90.00
_cell.angle_gamma   90.00
#
_symmetry.space_group_name_H-M   'P 1'
#
loop_
_entity.id
_entity.type
_entity.pdbx_description
1 polymer ?
#
loop_
_entity_poly.entity_id
_entity_poly.type
_entity_poly.pdbx_seq_one_letter_code
_entity_poly.pdbx_strand_id
1 'polypeptide(L)'
;MKIRKRCVAIILVFNVIIVIAQHKKADMNMNELQNKKKEDLVQMAFDLIIKEQPNVTFDPRDFEITAWKNNRGVLVKFRRIIKFFPLKMATDQAIDFDITVNLTNDKILPFDNIISTAFYVPTETDLKSLLFIKEKFGFFSSNFENTIREGENDYFIDCENEFSYGKYILNKKTGELGPALQGSYMPVPFLIDDKDKADFLIEIKE
;
A
#
# COMPACT_ATOMS: atom_id res chain seq x y z
N MET A 1 39.69 -39.62 -13.09
CA MET A 1 38.30 -39.22 -12.74
C MET A 1 38.09 -38.99 -11.24
N LYS A 2 38.94 -38.17 -10.57
CA LYS A 2 38.84 -37.85 -9.11
C LYS A 2 38.63 -36.36 -8.82
N ILE A 3 38.95 -35.49 -9.78
CA ILE A 3 38.91 -34.03 -9.63
C ILE A 3 37.47 -33.48 -9.76
N ARG A 4 36.66 -34.02 -10.67
CA ARG A 4 35.25 -33.58 -10.87
C ARG A 4 34.34 -33.79 -9.65
N LYS A 5 34.56 -34.85 -8.86
CA LYS A 5 33.74 -35.11 -7.64
C LYS A 5 34.05 -34.13 -6.50
N ARG A 6 35.27 -33.60 -6.42
CA ARG A 6 35.66 -32.62 -5.38
C ARG A 6 35.06 -31.24 -5.63
N CYS A 7 34.95 -30.81 -6.89
CA CYS A 7 34.34 -29.51 -7.23
C CYS A 7 32.82 -29.46 -6.93
N VAL A 8 32.08 -30.54 -7.22
CA VAL A 8 30.62 -30.59 -6.97
C VAL A 8 30.30 -30.54 -5.46
N ALA A 9 31.10 -31.24 -4.65
CA ALA A 9 30.95 -31.20 -3.19
C ALA A 9 31.23 -29.80 -2.61
N ILE A 10 32.22 -29.08 -3.15
CA ILE A 10 32.55 -27.71 -2.71
C ILE A 10 31.43 -26.72 -3.07
N ILE A 11 30.82 -26.84 -4.25
CA ILE A 11 29.70 -25.98 -4.68
C ILE A 11 28.47 -26.21 -3.79
N LEU A 12 28.17 -27.46 -3.42
CA LEU A 12 27.05 -27.77 -2.52
C LEU A 12 27.28 -27.22 -1.11
N VAL A 13 28.50 -27.36 -0.57
CA VAL A 13 28.83 -26.82 0.76
C VAL A 13 28.79 -25.29 0.77
N PHE A 14 29.25 -24.62 -0.29
CA PHE A 14 29.15 -23.16 -0.41
C PHE A 14 27.69 -22.68 -0.44
N ASN A 15 26.82 -23.35 -1.21
CA ASN A 15 25.39 -22.99 -1.25
C ASN A 15 24.71 -23.19 0.12
N VAL A 16 25.05 -24.25 0.85
CA VAL A 16 24.49 -24.50 2.20
C VAL A 16 24.95 -23.43 3.19
N ILE A 17 26.21 -23.00 3.14
CA ILE A 17 26.71 -21.92 4.02
C ILE A 17 26.03 -20.59 3.72
N ILE A 18 25.80 -20.26 2.44
CA ILE A 18 25.09 -19.04 2.02
C ILE A 18 23.65 -19.07 2.54
N VAL A 19 22.94 -20.20 2.39
CA VAL A 19 21.56 -20.35 2.89
C VAL A 19 21.48 -20.21 4.41
N ILE A 20 22.41 -20.81 5.17
CA ILE A 20 22.44 -20.71 6.63
C ILE A 20 22.76 -19.28 7.10
N ALA A 21 23.68 -18.58 6.41
CA ALA A 21 24.00 -17.19 6.70
C ALA A 21 22.82 -16.24 6.40
N GLN A 22 22.09 -16.49 5.31
CA GLN A 22 20.85 -15.77 4.99
C GLN A 22 19.77 -16.01 6.05
N HIS A 23 19.63 -17.25 6.54
CA HIS A 23 18.67 -17.60 7.59
C HIS A 23 18.99 -16.89 8.92
N LYS A 24 20.25 -16.93 9.38
CA LYS A 24 20.66 -16.22 10.60
C LYS A 24 20.52 -14.70 10.50
N LYS A 25 20.77 -14.12 9.33
CA LYS A 25 20.56 -12.68 9.10
C LYS A 25 19.07 -12.33 9.15
N ALA A 26 18.21 -13.18 8.59
CA ALA A 26 16.76 -13.01 8.65
C ALA A 26 16.20 -13.13 10.08
N ASP A 27 16.67 -14.11 10.87
CA ASP A 27 16.19 -14.35 12.24
C ASP A 27 16.62 -13.24 13.23
N MET A 28 17.84 -12.71 13.11
CA MET A 28 18.27 -11.54 13.90
C MET A 28 17.51 -10.27 13.51
N ASN A 29 17.30 -10.06 12.21
CA ASN A 29 16.52 -8.91 11.72
C ASN A 29 15.06 -8.98 12.22
N MET A 30 14.45 -10.17 12.27
CA MET A 30 13.06 -10.32 12.74
C MET A 30 12.86 -9.88 14.18
N ASN A 31 13.72 -10.33 15.10
CA ASN A 31 13.60 -9.96 16.52
C ASN A 31 13.82 -8.45 16.71
N GLU A 32 14.72 -7.83 15.95
CA GLU A 32 14.91 -6.38 15.97
C GLU A 32 13.68 -5.63 15.45
N LEU A 33 13.11 -6.08 14.33
CA LEU A 33 11.91 -5.48 13.74
C LEU A 33 10.68 -5.62 14.66
N GLN A 34 10.49 -6.76 15.30
CA GLN A 34 9.33 -6.99 16.17
C GLN A 34 9.30 -6.10 17.42
N ASN A 35 10.47 -5.64 17.88
CA ASN A 35 10.63 -4.80 19.06
C ASN A 35 10.61 -3.30 18.76
N LYS A 36 10.56 -2.89 17.49
CA LYS A 36 10.48 -1.49 17.08
C LYS A 36 9.06 -0.94 17.21
N LYS A 37 8.98 0.36 17.46
CA LYS A 37 7.72 1.12 17.47
C LYS A 37 7.22 1.37 16.05
N LYS A 38 5.94 1.72 15.91
CA LYS A 38 5.35 1.98 14.59
C LYS A 38 6.14 3.04 13.82
N GLU A 39 6.53 4.13 14.47
CA GLU A 39 7.22 5.25 13.81
C GLU A 39 8.56 4.83 13.22
N ASP A 40 9.34 4.02 13.95
CA ASP A 40 10.62 3.50 13.48
C ASP A 40 10.44 2.59 12.26
N LEU A 41 9.41 1.74 12.29
CA LEU A 41 9.08 0.85 11.16
C LEU A 41 8.65 1.66 9.94
N VAL A 42 7.82 2.69 10.13
CA VAL A 42 7.38 3.59 9.07
C VAL A 42 8.56 4.35 8.47
N GLN A 43 9.48 4.86 9.30
CA GLN A 43 10.67 5.55 8.82
C GLN A 43 11.58 4.62 8.01
N MET A 44 11.83 3.40 8.48
CA MET A 44 12.62 2.43 7.72
C MET A 44 11.95 2.05 6.39
N ALA A 45 10.62 1.90 6.38
CA ALA A 45 9.88 1.63 5.15
C ALA A 45 9.96 2.81 4.16
N PHE A 46 9.86 4.04 4.66
CA PHE A 46 10.05 5.26 3.87
C PHE A 46 11.46 5.33 3.28
N ASP A 47 12.49 5.13 4.09
CA ASP A 47 13.88 5.17 3.67
C ASP A 47 14.16 4.12 2.57
N LEU A 48 13.56 2.93 2.72
CA LEU A 48 13.66 1.87 1.72
C LEU A 48 12.98 2.26 0.40
N ILE A 49 11.80 2.87 0.43
CA ILE A 49 11.11 3.37 -0.78
C ILE A 49 11.98 4.41 -1.49
N ILE A 50 12.48 5.42 -0.78
CA ILE A 50 13.30 6.49 -1.39
C ILE A 50 14.61 5.92 -1.98
N LYS A 51 15.22 4.95 -1.29
CA LYS A 51 16.45 4.30 -1.73
C LYS A 51 16.26 3.47 -3.00
N GLU A 52 15.22 2.64 -3.06
CA GLU A 52 15.00 1.70 -4.17
C GLU A 52 14.19 2.32 -5.33
N GLN A 53 13.38 3.34 -5.05
CA GLN A 53 12.47 3.97 -6.01
C GLN A 53 12.67 5.50 -6.08
N PRO A 54 13.88 6.00 -6.42
CA PRO A 54 14.21 7.43 -6.36
C PRO A 54 13.41 8.32 -7.31
N ASN A 55 12.76 7.74 -8.31
CA ASN A 55 11.94 8.46 -9.29
C ASN A 55 10.47 8.57 -8.89
N VAL A 56 10.06 7.90 -7.80
CA VAL A 56 8.68 7.96 -7.31
C VAL A 56 8.57 9.15 -6.37
N THR A 57 7.73 10.13 -6.75
CA THR A 57 7.40 11.24 -5.84
C THR A 57 6.41 10.73 -4.80
N PHE A 58 6.84 10.71 -3.54
CA PHE A 58 6.12 10.12 -2.42
C PHE A 58 5.99 11.15 -1.29
N ASP A 59 4.76 11.60 -1.00
CA ASP A 59 4.46 12.45 0.14
C ASP A 59 3.68 11.62 1.18
N PRO A 60 4.23 11.34 2.37
CA PRO A 60 3.54 10.56 3.41
C PRO A 60 2.15 11.09 3.78
N ARG A 61 1.89 12.40 3.59
CA ARG A 61 0.62 13.04 3.94
C ARG A 61 -0.54 12.66 3.01
N ASP A 62 -0.24 12.07 1.86
CA ASP A 62 -1.25 11.54 0.94
C ASP A 62 -1.75 10.14 1.32
N PHE A 63 -1.17 9.53 2.36
CA PHE A 63 -1.40 8.14 2.73
C PHE A 63 -1.87 7.99 4.18
N GLU A 64 -2.74 7.02 4.39
CA GLU A 64 -2.91 6.40 5.69
C GLU A 64 -1.83 5.33 5.86
N ILE A 65 -1.10 5.39 6.98
CA ILE A 65 0.05 4.54 7.24
C ILE A 65 -0.24 3.59 8.40
N THR A 66 -0.17 2.30 8.12
CA THR A 66 -0.37 1.24 9.12
C THR A 66 0.83 0.29 9.12
N ALA A 67 1.19 -0.23 10.29
CA ALA A 67 2.22 -1.23 10.44
C ALA A 67 1.61 -2.49 11.03
N TRP A 68 2.00 -3.65 10.52
CA TRP A 68 1.43 -4.94 10.86
C TRP A 68 2.55 -5.92 11.13
N LYS A 69 2.41 -6.76 12.16
CA LYS A 69 3.39 -7.81 12.46
C LYS A 69 2.75 -9.13 12.86
N ASN A 70 3.45 -10.22 12.58
CA ASN A 70 3.20 -11.55 13.14
C ASN A 70 4.53 -12.29 13.32
N ASN A 71 4.51 -13.60 13.58
CA ASN A 71 5.74 -14.37 13.74
C ASN A 71 6.51 -14.57 12.42
N ARG A 72 5.93 -14.20 11.27
CA ARG A 72 6.54 -14.39 9.94
C ARG A 72 7.10 -13.10 9.35
N GLY A 73 6.70 -11.94 9.83
CA GLY A 73 7.21 -10.69 9.29
C GLY A 73 6.55 -9.42 9.78
N VAL A 74 7.09 -8.31 9.28
CA VAL A 74 6.62 -6.96 9.53
C VAL A 74 6.33 -6.27 8.20
N LEU A 75 5.12 -5.75 8.06
CA LEU A 75 4.65 -5.04 6.90
C LEU A 75 4.30 -3.61 7.27
N VAL A 76 4.66 -2.65 6.42
CA VAL A 76 4.17 -1.27 6.49
C VAL A 76 3.35 -1.02 5.23
N LYS A 77 2.11 -0.58 5.41
CA LYS A 77 1.19 -0.25 4.32
C LYS A 77 0.96 1.25 4.29
N PHE A 78 1.16 1.83 3.11
CA PHE A 78 0.83 3.20 2.77
C PHE A 78 -0.39 3.14 1.83
N ARG A 79 -1.59 3.29 2.39
CA ARG A 79 -2.83 3.29 1.63
C ARG A 79 -3.18 4.71 1.23
N ARG A 80 -3.34 4.98 -0.06
CA ARG A 80 -3.59 6.35 -0.52
C ARG A 80 -4.97 6.82 -0.09
N ILE A 81 -5.05 8.02 0.50
CA ILE A 81 -6.30 8.57 1.04
C ILE A 81 -7.31 8.83 -0.09
N ILE A 82 -6.82 9.27 -1.26
CA ILE A 82 -7.64 9.59 -2.44
C ILE A 82 -7.07 8.88 -3.68
N LYS A 83 -7.85 7.98 -4.27
CA LYS A 83 -7.55 7.33 -5.56
C LYS A 83 -8.17 8.16 -6.69
N PHE A 84 -7.34 8.95 -7.37
CA PHE A 84 -7.79 9.81 -8.48
C PHE A 84 -7.59 9.12 -9.83
N PHE A 85 -8.66 9.02 -10.60
CA PHE A 85 -8.66 8.47 -11.94
C PHE A 85 -8.92 9.60 -12.95
N PRO A 86 -7.88 10.15 -13.61
CA PRO A 86 -8.05 11.18 -14.62
C PRO A 86 -8.84 10.65 -15.83
N LEU A 87 -9.51 11.55 -16.54
CA LEU A 87 -10.34 11.22 -17.70
C LEU A 87 -9.53 10.52 -18.80
N LYS A 88 -8.27 10.92 -18.95
CA LYS A 88 -7.32 10.30 -19.87
C LYS A 88 -6.18 9.71 -19.06
N MET A 89 -6.28 8.43 -18.76
CA MET A 89 -5.15 7.70 -18.19
C MET A 89 -4.06 7.52 -19.25
N ALA A 90 -2.81 7.69 -18.82
CA ALA A 90 -1.65 7.57 -19.70
C ALA A 90 -1.24 6.11 -19.98
N THR A 91 -1.90 5.12 -19.35
CA THR A 91 -1.53 3.71 -19.42
C THR A 91 -2.76 2.80 -19.47
N ASP A 92 -2.64 1.72 -20.24
CA ASP A 92 -3.61 0.63 -20.30
C ASP A 92 -3.36 -0.45 -19.21
N GLN A 93 -2.29 -0.29 -18.42
CA GLN A 93 -1.98 -1.20 -17.32
C GLN A 93 -2.89 -0.95 -16.12
N ALA A 94 -3.11 -2.01 -15.33
CA ALA A 94 -3.71 -1.84 -14.00
C ALA A 94 -2.84 -0.91 -13.15
N ILE A 95 -3.50 0.01 -12.46
CA ILE A 95 -2.84 1.05 -11.66
C ILE A 95 -2.98 0.74 -10.18
N ASP A 96 -1.86 0.70 -9.49
CA ASP A 96 -1.78 0.62 -8.04
C ASP A 96 -1.62 2.01 -7.44
N PHE A 97 -2.36 2.27 -6.36
CA PHE A 97 -2.32 3.53 -5.62
C PHE A 97 -1.61 3.39 -4.28
N ASP A 98 -1.51 2.16 -3.78
CA ASP A 98 -1.03 1.84 -2.45
C ASP A 98 0.39 1.26 -2.53
N ILE A 99 1.18 1.49 -1.48
CA ILE A 99 2.51 0.88 -1.34
C ILE A 99 2.50 -0.05 -0.14
N THR A 100 3.02 -1.27 -0.31
CA THR A 100 3.26 -2.19 0.82
C THR A 100 4.73 -2.55 0.87
N VAL A 101 5.37 -2.24 1.99
CA VAL A 101 6.76 -2.58 2.27
C VAL A 101 6.81 -3.76 3.21
N ASN A 102 7.53 -4.81 2.81
CA ASN A 102 7.87 -5.93 3.66
C ASN A 102 9.29 -5.73 4.20
N LEU A 103 9.39 -5.33 5.47
CA LEU A 103 10.68 -5.03 6.12
C LEU A 103 11.50 -6.29 6.42
N THR A 104 10.90 -7.48 6.33
CA THR A 104 11.60 -8.75 6.56
C THR A 104 12.50 -9.13 5.38
N ASN A 105 12.09 -8.78 4.16
CA ASN A 105 12.78 -9.18 2.93
C ASN A 105 13.01 -8.01 1.96
N ASP A 106 12.83 -6.78 2.43
CA ASP A 106 13.03 -5.53 1.71
C ASP A 106 12.21 -5.41 0.40
N LYS A 107 11.09 -6.14 0.28
CA LYS A 107 10.22 -6.06 -0.90
C LYS A 107 9.24 -4.90 -0.81
N ILE A 108 9.03 -4.22 -1.93
CA ILE A 108 8.16 -3.06 -2.08
C ILE A 108 7.15 -3.33 -3.18
N LEU A 109 5.89 -3.57 -2.80
CA LEU A 109 4.78 -3.63 -3.76
C LEU A 109 4.24 -2.21 -4.00
N PRO A 110 3.90 -1.84 -5.25
CA PRO A 110 3.81 -2.71 -6.42
C PRO A 110 5.11 -2.95 -7.22
N PHE A 111 6.21 -2.26 -6.89
CA PHE A 111 7.42 -2.23 -7.73
C PHE A 111 8.13 -3.59 -7.91
N ASP A 112 8.07 -4.46 -6.90
CA ASP A 112 8.65 -5.81 -6.91
C ASP A 112 7.63 -6.89 -7.32
N ASN A 113 6.47 -6.50 -7.87
CA ASN A 113 5.45 -7.45 -8.30
C ASN A 113 5.84 -8.16 -9.62
N ILE A 114 5.49 -9.43 -9.72
CA ILE A 114 5.69 -10.23 -10.95
C ILE A 114 4.68 -9.80 -12.02
N ILE A 115 3.50 -9.36 -11.59
CA ILE A 115 2.49 -8.76 -12.46
C ILE A 115 2.83 -7.28 -12.62
N SER A 116 3.09 -6.85 -13.85
CA SER A 116 3.37 -5.44 -14.14
C SER A 116 2.12 -4.59 -13.92
N THR A 117 2.08 -3.90 -12.79
CA THR A 117 1.15 -2.81 -12.52
C THR A 117 1.92 -1.50 -12.54
N ALA A 118 1.27 -0.43 -13.00
CA ALA A 118 1.84 0.91 -12.93
C ALA A 118 1.50 1.53 -11.57
N PHE A 119 2.47 2.20 -10.94
CA PHE A 119 2.17 2.98 -9.73
C PHE A 119 1.65 4.37 -10.10
N TYR A 120 0.56 4.81 -9.47
CA TYR A 120 -0.03 6.12 -9.75
C TYR A 120 0.85 7.26 -9.22
N VAL A 121 1.44 8.02 -10.14
CA VAL A 121 2.14 9.27 -9.86
C VAL A 121 1.28 10.44 -10.38
N PRO A 122 0.75 11.31 -9.50
CA PRO A 122 -0.07 12.44 -9.92
C PRO A 122 0.71 13.39 -10.85
N THR A 123 0.09 13.80 -11.96
CA THR A 123 0.59 14.88 -12.81
C THR A 123 0.25 16.25 -12.22
N GLU A 124 0.85 17.33 -12.75
CA GLU A 124 0.49 18.70 -12.34
C GLU A 124 -1.00 19.02 -12.56
N THR A 125 -1.61 18.46 -13.61
CA THR A 125 -3.05 18.60 -13.87
C THR A 125 -3.86 17.88 -12.81
N ASP A 126 -3.48 16.66 -12.45
CA ASP A 126 -4.16 15.88 -11.41
C ASP A 126 -4.10 16.61 -10.05
N LEU A 127 -2.95 17.17 -9.71
CA LEU A 127 -2.77 17.95 -8.49
C LEU A 127 -3.66 19.20 -8.47
N LYS A 128 -3.78 19.92 -9.60
CA LYS A 128 -4.71 21.06 -9.72
C LYS A 128 -6.17 20.63 -9.56
N SER A 129 -6.57 19.53 -10.18
CA SER A 129 -7.91 18.95 -10.04
C SER A 129 -8.19 18.55 -8.60
N LEU A 130 -7.26 17.85 -7.95
CA LEU A 130 -7.38 17.44 -6.55
C LEU A 130 -7.48 18.63 -5.59
N LEU A 131 -6.72 19.71 -5.83
CA LEU A 131 -6.83 20.94 -5.05
C LEU A 131 -8.21 21.58 -5.21
N PHE A 132 -8.69 21.72 -6.44
CA PHE A 132 -10.03 22.23 -6.72
C PHE A 132 -11.12 21.40 -6.02
N ILE A 133 -11.02 20.07 -6.10
CA ILE A 133 -11.97 19.17 -5.46
C ILE A 133 -11.93 19.34 -3.94
N LYS A 134 -10.75 19.35 -3.32
CA LYS A 134 -10.62 19.56 -1.87
C LYS A 134 -11.20 20.90 -1.42
N GLU A 135 -11.04 21.94 -2.24
CA GLU A 135 -11.61 23.26 -1.97
C GLU A 135 -13.16 23.27 -2.04
N LYS A 136 -13.75 22.63 -3.05
CA LYS A 136 -15.20 22.68 -3.31
C LYS A 136 -16.00 21.60 -2.60
N PHE A 137 -15.47 20.38 -2.52
CA PHE A 137 -16.11 19.23 -1.90
C PHE A 137 -15.81 19.16 -0.39
N GLY A 138 -14.59 19.53 0.01
CA GLY A 138 -14.12 19.48 1.39
C GLY A 138 -13.08 18.38 1.65
N PHE A 139 -12.98 17.99 2.91
CA PHE A 139 -11.95 17.06 3.39
C PHE A 139 -12.36 15.58 3.21
N PHE A 140 -11.40 14.76 2.82
CA PHE A 140 -11.56 13.31 2.68
C PHE A 140 -11.06 12.59 3.94
N SER A 141 -11.92 11.80 4.57
CA SER A 141 -11.54 11.03 5.75
C SER A 141 -10.68 9.83 5.36
N SER A 142 -9.63 9.56 6.13
CA SER A 142 -8.86 8.31 6.02
C SER A 142 -9.68 7.10 6.44
N ASN A 143 -10.80 7.24 7.17
CA ASN A 143 -11.64 6.08 7.52
C ASN A 143 -12.50 5.57 6.36
N PHE A 144 -12.36 6.17 5.18
CA PHE A 144 -13.03 5.78 3.95
C PHE A 144 -12.00 5.44 2.87
N GLU A 145 -12.38 4.55 1.98
CA GLU A 145 -11.82 4.48 0.65
C GLU A 145 -12.46 5.58 -0.20
N ASN A 146 -11.64 6.55 -0.61
CA ASN A 146 -12.10 7.67 -1.41
C ASN A 146 -11.59 7.50 -2.85
N THR A 147 -12.51 7.31 -3.78
CA THR A 147 -12.23 7.20 -5.20
C THR A 147 -12.84 8.39 -5.93
N ILE A 148 -12.05 9.02 -6.80
CA ILE A 148 -12.50 10.13 -7.64
C ILE A 148 -12.26 9.75 -9.08
N ARG A 149 -13.30 9.82 -9.91
CA ARG A 149 -13.21 9.63 -11.35
C ARG A 149 -13.52 10.93 -12.05
N GLU A 150 -12.59 11.38 -12.87
CA GLU A 150 -12.78 12.58 -13.68
C GLU A 150 -13.61 12.25 -14.93
N GLY A 151 -14.72 12.95 -15.08
CA GLY A 151 -15.52 13.00 -16.31
C GLY A 151 -15.21 14.23 -17.15
N GLU A 152 -15.95 14.37 -18.26
CA GLU A 152 -15.81 15.53 -19.15
C GLU A 152 -16.20 16.84 -18.46
N ASN A 153 -17.36 16.85 -17.78
CA ASN A 153 -17.93 18.04 -17.15
C ASN A 153 -17.93 18.00 -15.62
N ASP A 154 -17.80 16.81 -15.02
CA ASP A 154 -17.98 16.58 -13.60
C ASP A 154 -16.89 15.65 -13.03
N TYR A 155 -16.65 15.74 -11.72
CA TYR A 155 -15.93 14.74 -10.94
C TYR A 155 -16.95 13.84 -10.23
N PHE A 156 -16.78 12.53 -10.35
CA PHE A 156 -17.56 11.54 -9.62
C PHE A 156 -16.77 11.10 -8.40
N ILE A 157 -17.34 11.26 -7.21
CA ILE A 157 -16.67 11.02 -5.94
C ILE A 157 -17.40 9.90 -5.22
N ASP A 158 -16.72 8.80 -4.98
CA ASP A 158 -17.19 7.66 -4.21
C ASP A 158 -16.39 7.59 -2.89
N CYS A 159 -17.09 7.58 -1.77
CA CYS A 159 -16.53 7.38 -0.44
C CYS A 159 -17.21 6.16 0.18
N GLU A 160 -16.45 5.13 0.53
CA GLU A 160 -17.01 3.93 1.16
C GLU A 160 -16.13 3.37 2.29
N ASN A 161 -16.75 2.69 3.24
CA ASN A 161 -16.10 1.86 4.23
C ASN A 161 -16.97 0.65 4.55
N GLU A 162 -16.60 -0.13 5.56
CA GLU A 162 -17.33 -1.35 5.95
C GLU A 162 -18.77 -1.09 6.40
N PHE A 163 -19.13 0.14 6.78
CA PHE A 163 -20.41 0.48 7.41
C PHE A 163 -21.27 1.41 6.56
N SER A 164 -20.69 2.21 5.67
CA SER A 164 -21.42 3.21 4.90
C SER A 164 -20.77 3.56 3.57
N TYR A 165 -21.57 4.20 2.72
CA TYR A 165 -21.14 4.71 1.44
C TYR A 165 -21.76 6.08 1.13
N GLY A 166 -21.09 6.85 0.29
CA GLY A 166 -21.54 8.12 -0.26
C GLY A 166 -21.05 8.29 -1.69
N LYS A 167 -21.92 8.73 -2.58
CA LYS A 167 -21.62 9.05 -3.98
C LYS A 167 -22.04 10.47 -4.29
N TYR A 168 -21.16 11.22 -4.92
CA TYR A 168 -21.34 12.64 -5.20
C TYR A 168 -20.88 12.99 -6.61
N ILE A 169 -21.42 14.09 -7.13
CA ILE A 169 -21.03 14.66 -8.41
C ILE A 169 -20.66 16.11 -8.15
N LEU A 170 -19.46 16.52 -8.57
CA LEU A 170 -18.97 17.89 -8.46
C LEU A 170 -18.72 18.48 -9.84
N ASN A 171 -19.38 19.59 -10.18
CA ASN A 171 -19.19 20.22 -11.47
C ASN A 171 -17.78 20.84 -11.60
N LYS A 172 -17.06 20.52 -12.68
CA LYS A 172 -15.68 20.99 -12.90
C LYS A 172 -15.56 22.49 -13.14
N LYS A 173 -16.62 23.13 -13.64
CA LYS A 173 -16.62 24.56 -14.00
C LYS A 173 -17.17 25.43 -12.88
N THR A 174 -18.32 25.04 -12.31
CA THR A 174 -19.00 25.86 -11.29
C THR A 174 -18.58 25.50 -9.87
N GLY A 175 -18.09 24.27 -9.65
CA GLY A 175 -17.82 23.76 -8.30
C GLY A 175 -19.08 23.43 -7.52
N GLU A 176 -20.25 23.41 -8.17
CA GLU A 176 -21.52 23.05 -7.53
C GLU A 176 -21.61 21.54 -7.33
N LEU A 177 -22.13 21.15 -6.17
CA LEU A 177 -22.42 19.77 -5.83
C LEU A 177 -23.80 19.38 -6.37
N GLY A 178 -23.82 18.30 -7.15
CA GLY A 178 -25.05 17.65 -7.56
C GLY A 178 -25.71 16.85 -6.42
N PRO A 179 -26.81 16.15 -6.72
CA PRO A 179 -27.47 15.28 -5.76
C PRO A 179 -26.51 14.21 -5.22
N ALA A 180 -26.55 13.99 -3.90
CA ALA A 180 -25.77 12.96 -3.23
C ALA A 180 -26.60 11.69 -3.04
N LEU A 181 -25.96 10.53 -3.16
CA LEU A 181 -26.52 9.24 -2.76
C LEU A 181 -25.70 8.70 -1.58
N GLN A 182 -26.33 8.52 -0.43
CA GLN A 182 -25.66 8.04 0.78
C GLN A 182 -26.45 6.90 1.41
N GLY A 183 -25.77 6.00 2.10
CA GLY A 183 -26.41 4.90 2.81
C GLY A 183 -25.47 4.19 3.77
N SER A 184 -26.05 3.27 4.55
CA SER A 184 -25.34 2.40 5.46
C SER A 184 -25.54 0.96 5.06
N TYR A 185 -24.49 0.15 5.19
CA TYR A 185 -24.60 -1.29 5.05
C TYR A 185 -25.21 -1.88 6.32
N MET A 186 -26.01 -2.94 6.16
CA MET A 186 -26.42 -3.72 7.31
C MET A 186 -25.21 -4.45 7.88
N PRO A 187 -24.94 -4.37 9.19
CA PRO A 187 -23.85 -5.11 9.79
C PRO A 187 -24.13 -6.60 9.60
N VAL A 188 -23.21 -7.31 8.94
CA VAL A 188 -23.26 -8.77 8.86
C VAL A 188 -22.71 -9.29 10.20
N PRO A 189 -23.46 -10.11 10.96
CA PRO A 189 -22.92 -10.73 12.16
C PRO A 189 -21.74 -11.63 11.78
N PHE A 190 -20.53 -11.26 12.19
CA PHE A 190 -19.38 -12.13 12.04
C PHE A 190 -19.43 -13.20 13.13
N LEU A 191 -19.62 -14.46 12.73
CA LEU A 191 -19.36 -15.61 13.59
C LEU A 191 -17.86 -15.90 13.51
N ILE A 192 -17.12 -15.50 14.52
CA ILE A 192 -15.72 -15.93 14.68
C ILE A 192 -15.77 -17.36 15.23
N ASP A 193 -15.41 -18.34 14.41
CA ASP A 193 -15.15 -19.70 14.90
C ASP A 193 -13.79 -19.69 15.61
N ASP A 194 -13.78 -19.85 16.93
CA ASP A 194 -12.59 -19.83 17.81
C ASP A 194 -11.58 -20.95 17.52
N LYS A 195 -11.78 -21.76 16.47
CA LYS A 195 -11.00 -22.97 16.20
C LYS A 195 -9.70 -22.76 15.41
N ASP A 196 -9.46 -21.59 14.85
CA ASP A 196 -8.21 -21.32 14.13
C ASP A 196 -7.29 -20.38 14.92
N LYS A 197 -6.36 -20.97 15.68
CA LYS A 197 -5.16 -20.29 16.22
C LYS A 197 -4.15 -19.96 15.11
N ALA A 198 -4.60 -19.30 14.04
CA ALA A 198 -3.73 -18.86 12.98
C ALA A 198 -2.89 -17.65 13.45
N ASP A 199 -1.63 -17.60 13.00
CA ASP A 199 -0.68 -16.50 13.25
C ASP A 199 -1.03 -15.29 12.36
N PHE A 200 -2.14 -14.62 12.70
CA PHE A 200 -2.65 -13.47 11.97
C PHE A 200 -1.72 -12.25 12.10
N LEU A 201 -1.67 -11.43 11.06
CA LEU A 201 -1.05 -10.11 11.13
C LEU A 201 -1.86 -9.21 12.07
N ILE A 202 -1.19 -8.63 13.06
CA ILE A 202 -1.78 -7.72 14.04
C ILE A 202 -1.25 -6.31 13.77
N GLU A 203 -2.15 -5.34 13.69
CA GLU A 203 -1.79 -3.93 13.54
C GLU A 203 -1.11 -3.39 14.81
N ILE A 204 -0.03 -2.66 14.62
CA ILE A 204 0.68 -1.93 15.68
C ILE A 204 -0.02 -0.56 15.82
N LYS A 205 -0.69 -0.34 16.95
CA LYS A 205 -1.51 0.86 17.19
C LYS A 205 -0.68 2.09 17.60
N GLU A 206 0.50 1.90 18.17
CA GLU A 206 1.46 2.92 18.65
C GLU A 206 2.89 2.46 18.41
#